data_AF-A0A519GYI6-F1
#
_entry.id   AF-A0A519GYI6-F1
#
_cell.length_a   1.000
_cell.length_b   1.000
_cell.length_c   1.000
_cell.angle_alpha   90.00
_cell.angle_beta   90.00
_cell.angle_gamma   90.00
#
_symmetry.space_group_name_H-M   'P 1'
#
loop_
_entity.id
_entity.type
_entity.pdbx_description
1 polymer ?
#
loop_
_entity_poly.entity_id
_entity_poly.type
_entity_poly.pdbx_seq_one_letter_code
_entity_poly.pdbx_strand_id
1 'polypeptide(L)'
;MNFDAVILGAGAAGLFCAGIAGQRGLKVLLIDHSEKVAEKIRISGGGRANFTNRDLDPRAPHKHFIGDNPNFCRSALSRYTPQDFMGLMQRHGVPFHEKHKGQLF
;
A
#
# COMPACT_ATOMS: atom_id res chain seq x y z
N MET A 1 -16.87 -23.46 -7.43
CA MET A 1 -16.88 -22.01 -7.15
C MET A 1 -16.00 -21.32 -8.18
N ASN A 2 -16.48 -20.25 -8.84
CA ASN A 2 -15.66 -19.46 -9.76
C ASN A 2 -15.25 -18.12 -9.11
N PHE A 3 -14.04 -17.65 -9.38
CA PHE A 3 -13.47 -16.36 -8.95
C PHE A 3 -12.88 -15.66 -10.16
N ASP A 4 -12.95 -14.33 -10.21
CA ASP A 4 -12.39 -13.52 -11.31
C ASP A 4 -10.89 -13.28 -11.12
N ALA A 5 -10.42 -13.23 -9.86
CA ALA A 5 -9.01 -13.10 -9.52
C ALA A 5 -8.68 -13.85 -8.23
N VAL A 6 -7.46 -14.39 -8.18
CA VAL A 6 -6.87 -14.98 -6.98
C VAL A 6 -5.62 -14.20 -6.61
N ILE A 7 -5.52 -13.78 -5.34
CA ILE A 7 -4.39 -13.03 -4.80
C ILE A 7 -3.76 -13.86 -3.69
N LEU A 8 -2.45 -14.08 -3.78
CA LEU A 8 -1.68 -14.81 -2.79
C LEU A 8 -0.87 -13.83 -1.93
N GLY A 9 -1.14 -13.84 -0.63
CA GLY A 9 -0.55 -12.96 0.38
C GLY A 9 -1.49 -11.81 0.77
N ALA A 10 -2.06 -11.88 1.97
CA ALA A 10 -2.88 -10.86 2.61
C ALA A 10 -2.03 -9.85 3.41
N GLY A 11 -0.93 -9.40 2.81
CA GLY A 11 -0.14 -8.25 3.27
C GLY A 11 -0.65 -6.93 2.69
N ALA A 12 0.13 -5.85 2.85
CA ALA A 12 -0.27 -4.51 2.39
C ALA A 12 -0.68 -4.46 0.91
N ALA A 13 0.17 -4.96 0.01
CA ALA A 13 -0.10 -4.95 -1.42
C ALA A 13 -1.31 -5.83 -1.80
N GLY A 14 -1.42 -7.04 -1.22
CA GLY A 14 -2.49 -7.98 -1.54
C GLY A 14 -3.84 -7.54 -1.04
N LEU A 15 -3.94 -7.03 0.21
CA LEU A 15 -5.16 -6.45 0.75
C LEU A 15 -5.61 -5.23 -0.05
N PHE A 16 -4.68 -4.34 -0.38
CA PHE A 16 -4.98 -3.15 -1.18
C PHE A 16 -5.47 -3.54 -2.58
N CYS A 17 -4.78 -4.47 -3.25
CA CYS A 17 -5.17 -4.98 -4.57
C CYS A 17 -6.55 -5.65 -4.53
N ALA A 18 -6.80 -6.52 -3.55
CA ALA A 18 -8.09 -7.20 -3.36
C ALA A 18 -9.22 -6.19 -3.13
N GLY A 19 -9.00 -5.17 -2.29
CA GLY A 19 -9.97 -4.11 -2.02
C GLY A 19 -10.33 -3.32 -3.27
N ILE A 20 -9.35 -2.87 -4.04
CA ILE A 20 -9.58 -2.14 -5.30
C ILE A 20 -10.28 -3.01 -6.34
N ALA A 21 -9.89 -4.28 -6.48
CA ALA A 21 -10.52 -5.21 -7.42
C ALA A 21 -11.99 -5.50 -7.03
N GLY A 22 -12.27 -5.72 -5.75
CA GLY A 22 -13.64 -5.90 -5.24
C GLY A 22 -14.52 -4.66 -5.45
N GLN A 23 -13.98 -3.46 -5.24
CA GLN A 23 -14.69 -2.19 -5.53
C GLN A 23 -15.03 -2.01 -7.01
N ARG A 24 -14.34 -2.71 -7.91
CA ARG A 24 -14.62 -2.75 -9.35
C ARG A 24 -15.61 -3.87 -9.74
N GLY A 25 -16.19 -4.56 -8.77
CA GLY A 25 -17.19 -5.61 -8.98
C GLY A 25 -16.61 -7.00 -9.22
N LEU A 26 -15.30 -7.20 -9.09
CA LEU A 26 -14.68 -8.51 -9.26
C LEU A 26 -14.85 -9.39 -8.02
N LYS A 27 -15.13 -10.67 -8.23
CA LYS A 27 -15.14 -11.69 -7.19
C LYS A 27 -13.72 -12.19 -6.95
N VAL A 28 -13.10 -11.70 -5.88
CA VAL A 28 -11.69 -11.97 -5.55
C VAL A 28 -11.58 -13.02 -4.46
N LEU A 29 -10.66 -13.99 -4.65
CA LEU A 29 -10.18 -14.88 -3.59
C LEU A 29 -8.83 -14.38 -3.09
N LEU A 30 -8.74 -13.97 -1.83
CA LEU A 30 -7.49 -13.59 -1.17
C LEU A 30 -7.07 -14.72 -0.22
N ILE A 31 -5.86 -15.23 -0.38
CA ILE A 31 -5.32 -16.36 0.39
C ILE A 31 -4.06 -15.92 1.12
N ASP A 32 -3.94 -16.29 2.39
CA ASP A 32 -2.68 -16.19 3.14
C ASP A 32 -2.48 -17.49 3.93
N HIS A 33 -1.22 -17.79 4.24
CA HIS A 33 -0.84 -18.91 5.10
C HIS A 33 -0.89 -18.53 6.60
N SER A 34 -0.84 -17.24 6.91
CA SER A 34 -0.86 -16.71 8.27
C SER A 34 -2.27 -16.82 8.86
N GLU A 35 -2.37 -17.09 10.17
CA GLU A 35 -3.67 -17.12 10.86
C GLU A 35 -4.41 -15.77 10.80
N LYS A 36 -3.66 -14.66 10.79
CA LYS A 36 -4.18 -13.30 10.70
C LYS A 36 -3.60 -12.59 9.49
N VAL A 37 -4.44 -11.82 8.81
CA VAL A 37 -4.01 -10.94 7.72
C VAL A 37 -3.23 -9.74 8.27
N ALA A 38 -2.47 -9.08 7.40
CA ALA A 38 -1.79 -7.81 7.70
C ALA A 38 -0.77 -7.87 8.86
N GLU A 39 -0.23 -9.03 9.23
CA GLU A 39 0.68 -9.17 10.39
C GLU A 39 1.89 -8.21 10.32
N LYS A 40 2.50 -8.03 9.14
CA LYS A 40 3.59 -7.04 8.96
C LYS A 40 3.12 -5.60 9.10
N ILE A 41 1.91 -5.25 8.64
CA ILE A 41 1.35 -3.91 8.84
C ILE A 41 1.17 -3.66 10.34
N ARG A 42 0.57 -4.63 11.04
CA ARG A 42 0.29 -4.56 12.49
C ARG A 42 1.53 -4.24 13.33
N ILE A 43 2.69 -4.79 12.97
CA ILE A 43 3.94 -4.57 13.71
C ILE A 43 4.82 -3.45 13.13
N SER A 44 4.50 -2.93 11.94
CA SER A 44 5.32 -1.91 11.27
C SER A 44 5.31 -0.57 12.02
N GLY A 45 6.37 0.23 11.84
CA GLY A 45 6.48 1.55 12.48
C GLY A 45 6.47 1.49 14.02
N GLY A 46 6.87 0.37 14.62
CA GLY A 46 6.75 0.14 16.06
C GLY A 46 5.29 0.02 16.52
N GLY A 47 4.45 -0.67 15.73
CA GLY A 47 3.03 -0.88 16.02
C GLY A 47 2.10 0.26 15.62
N ARG A 48 2.62 1.31 14.96
CA ARG A 48 1.85 2.50 14.54
C ARG A 48 1.65 2.62 13.03
N ALA A 49 2.33 1.78 12.25
CA ALA A 49 2.38 1.84 10.79
C ALA A 49 2.86 3.18 10.20
N ASN A 50 4.14 3.24 9.81
CA ASN A 50 4.62 4.30 8.92
C ASN A 50 4.12 4.01 7.50
N PHE A 51 2.93 4.49 7.16
CA PHE A 51 2.17 3.98 6.01
C PHE A 51 2.55 4.60 4.66
N THR A 52 3.15 5.80 4.67
CA THR A 52 3.70 6.43 3.46
C THR A 52 4.71 7.51 3.82
N ASN A 53 5.35 8.10 2.80
CA ASN A 53 6.21 9.27 2.96
C ASN A 53 5.80 10.36 1.98
N ARG A 54 5.53 11.57 2.49
CA ARG A 54 5.05 12.70 1.67
C ARG A 54 6.10 13.27 0.72
N ASP A 55 7.38 13.06 1.02
CA ASP A 55 8.52 13.57 0.25
C ASP A 55 8.89 12.65 -0.92
N LEU A 56 8.12 11.57 -1.14
CA LEU A 56 8.32 10.69 -2.29
C LEU A 56 8.16 11.48 -3.60
N ASP A 57 9.21 11.50 -4.42
CA ASP A 57 9.17 12.05 -5.78
C ASP A 57 9.11 10.95 -6.85
N PRO A 58 7.96 10.74 -7.51
CA PRO A 58 7.83 9.78 -8.61
C PRO A 58 8.70 10.11 -9.84
N ARG A 59 9.19 11.34 -9.99
CA ARG A 59 10.09 11.73 -11.09
C ARG A 59 11.51 11.25 -10.87
N ALA A 60 11.89 10.99 -9.61
CA ALA A 60 13.21 10.50 -9.22
C ALA A 60 13.10 9.30 -8.27
N PRO A 61 12.44 8.20 -8.66
CA PRO A 61 12.12 7.09 -7.77
C PRO A 61 13.36 6.39 -7.20
N HIS A 62 14.46 6.39 -7.95
CA HIS A 62 15.76 5.83 -7.55
C HIS A 62 16.37 6.50 -6.30
N LYS A 63 15.90 7.69 -5.91
CA LYS A 63 16.29 8.33 -4.64
C LYS A 63 15.66 7.66 -3.42
N HIS A 64 14.58 6.92 -3.61
CA HIS A 64 13.77 6.31 -2.55
C HIS A 64 13.72 4.78 -2.63
N PHE A 65 13.95 4.21 -3.82
CA PHE A 65 13.89 2.78 -4.09
C PHE A 65 15.14 2.30 -4.83
N ILE A 66 15.62 1.12 -4.46
CA ILE A 66 16.79 0.46 -5.06
C ILE A 66 16.30 -0.71 -5.92
N GLY A 67 16.87 -0.88 -7.10
CA GLY A 67 16.62 -2.02 -7.98
C GLY A 67 17.40 -1.92 -9.29
N ASP A 68 17.50 -3.04 -10.02
CA ASP A 68 18.30 -3.14 -11.25
C ASP A 68 17.85 -2.18 -12.34
N ASN A 69 16.55 -1.85 -12.37
CA ASN A 69 15.99 -0.81 -13.22
C ASN A 69 15.56 0.39 -12.36
N PRO A 70 16.35 1.49 -12.34
CA PRO A 70 16.07 2.68 -11.54
C PRO A 70 14.73 3.36 -11.82
N ASN A 71 14.12 3.09 -12.99
CA ASN A 71 12.87 3.70 -13.42
C ASN A 71 11.66 2.76 -13.33
N PHE A 72 11.84 1.51 -12.90
CA PHE A 72 10.80 0.47 -12.93
C PHE A 72 9.49 0.92 -12.26
N CYS A 73 9.58 1.47 -11.04
CA CYS A 73 8.41 1.87 -10.26
C CYS A 73 7.82 3.23 -10.63
N ARG A 74 8.46 4.00 -11.53
CA ARG A 74 8.04 5.37 -11.88
C ARG A 74 6.55 5.46 -12.25
N SER A 75 6.11 4.55 -13.13
CA SER A 75 4.72 4.52 -13.61
C SER A 75 3.71 4.23 -12.50
N ALA A 76 4.04 3.30 -11.59
CA ALA A 76 3.18 2.97 -10.46
C ALA A 76 3.08 4.14 -9.47
N LEU A 77 4.22 4.72 -9.10
CA LEU A 77 4.28 5.82 -8.13
C LEU A 77 3.65 7.11 -8.65
N SER A 78 3.63 7.34 -9.98
CA SER A 78 2.95 8.50 -10.56
C SER A 78 1.43 8.33 -10.66
N ARG A 79 0.92 7.09 -10.64
CA ARG A 79 -0.52 6.79 -10.76
C ARG A 79 -1.22 6.64 -9.42
N TYR A 80 -0.46 6.35 -8.36
CA TYR A 80 -0.98 6.28 -7.00
C TYR A 80 0.06 6.86 -6.05
N THR A 81 -0.18 8.09 -5.64
CA THR A 81 0.74 8.96 -4.91
C THR A 81 0.54 8.85 -3.39
N PRO A 82 1.49 9.34 -2.56
CA PRO A 82 1.27 9.49 -1.12
C PRO A 82 -0.01 10.28 -0.80
N GLN A 83 -0.32 11.30 -1.60
CA GLN A 83 -1.51 12.13 -1.45
C GLN A 83 -2.79 11.32 -1.67
N ASP A 84 -2.81 10.41 -2.63
CA ASP A 84 -3.96 9.52 -2.87
C ASP A 84 -4.23 8.61 -1.66
N PHE A 85 -3.16 8.08 -1.04
CA PHE A 85 -3.29 7.23 0.15
C PHE A 85 -3.65 8.03 1.41
N MET A 86 -3.11 9.24 1.59
CA MET A 86 -3.57 10.16 2.64
C MET A 86 -5.06 10.48 2.50
N GLY A 87 -5.53 10.72 1.28
CA GLY A 87 -6.95 10.93 0.99
C GLY A 87 -7.79 9.69 1.32
N LEU A 88 -7.25 8.48 1.13
CA LEU A 88 -7.91 7.24 1.56
C LEU A 88 -8.04 7.18 3.08
N MET A 89 -6.99 7.47 3.84
CA MET A 89 -7.03 7.49 5.31
C MET A 89 -8.07 8.48 5.82
N GLN A 90 -8.10 9.69 5.26
CA GLN A 90 -9.09 10.71 5.60
C GLN A 90 -10.53 10.25 5.31
N ARG A 91 -10.79 9.64 4.14
CA ARG A 91 -12.12 9.11 3.81
C ARG A 91 -12.59 8.02 4.79
N HIS A 92 -11.68 7.25 5.34
CA HIS A 92 -11.98 6.23 6.35
C HIS A 92 -11.93 6.75 7.79
N GLY A 93 -11.72 8.06 8.00
CA GLY A 93 -11.67 8.67 9.32
C GLY A 93 -10.48 8.21 10.17
N VAL A 94 -9.39 7.77 9.52
CA VAL A 94 -8.15 7.35 10.20
C VAL A 94 -7.27 8.58 10.39
N PRO A 95 -7.10 9.09 11.62
CA PRO A 95 -6.22 10.22 11.87
C PRO A 95 -4.76 9.79 11.73
N PHE A 96 -3.93 10.70 11.22
CA PHE A 96 -2.49 10.50 11.11
C PHE A 96 -1.75 11.82 11.33
N HIS A 97 -0.45 11.71 11.58
CA HIS A 97 0.46 12.84 11.77
C HIS A 97 1.80 12.57 11.10
N GLU A 98 2.51 13.64 10.77
CA GLU A 98 3.90 13.54 10.33
C GLU A 98 4.81 13.46 11.55
N LYS A 99 5.81 12.58 11.49
CA LYS A 99 6.82 12.45 12.54
C LYS A 99 8.14 13.14 12.17
N HIS A 100 8.86 12.59 11.20
CA HIS A 100 10.18 13.09 10.79
C HIS A 100 10.44 12.77 9.32
N LYS A 101 11.01 13.73 8.57
CA LYS A 101 11.40 13.57 7.15
C LYS A 101 10.25 12.99 6.30
N GLY A 102 9.07 13.59 6.43
CA GLY A 102 7.92 13.21 5.63
C GLY A 102 7.24 11.89 6.00
N GLN A 103 7.70 11.17 7.02
CA GLN A 103 7.09 9.91 7.48
C GLN A 103 5.73 10.14 8.13
N LEU A 104 4.71 9.40 7.68
CA LEU A 104 3.33 9.53 8.14
C LEU A 104 2.89 8.30 8.92
N PHE A 105 2.34 8.56 10.11
CA PHE A 105 1.88 7.58 11.09
C PHE A 105 0.45 7.87 11.52
#